data_AF-A0A2D9RLY1-F1
#
_entry.id   AF-A0A2D9RLY1-F1
#
_cell.length_a   1.000
_cell.length_b   1.000
_cell.length_c   1.000
_cell.angle_alpha   90.00
_cell.angle_beta   90.00
_cell.angle_gamma   90.00
#
_symmetry.space_group_name_H-M   'P 1'
#
loop_
_entity.id
_entity.type
_entity.pdbx_description
1 polymer ?
#
loop_
_entity_poly.entity_id
_entity_poly.type
_entity_poly.pdbx_seq_one_letter_code
_entity_poly.pdbx_strand_id
1 'polypeptide(L)' 'MEEMQEAVTAVLGEINFDPNELHAKYLSERDKRVRDDHNEQYVETSGEFAKYLDDPYEASVEREPLFDEVEIVIIG' A
#
# COMPACT_ATOMS: atom_id res chain seq x y z
N MET A 1 -11.38 25.29 0.97
CA MET A 1 -11.50 24.90 -0.45
C MET A 1 -10.72 25.86 -1.33
N GLU A 2 -10.91 27.17 -1.17
CA GLU A 2 -10.20 28.23 -1.91
C GLU A 2 -8.68 28.25 -1.63
N GLU A 3 -8.26 28.13 -0.36
CA GLU A 3 -6.84 27.91 0.02
C GLU A 3 -6.21 26.67 -0.63
N MET A 4 -6.99 25.61 -0.84
CA MET A 4 -6.50 24.37 -1.45
C MET A 4 -6.27 24.55 -2.95
N GLN A 5 -7.15 25.30 -3.62
CA GLN A 5 -7.00 25.63 -5.04
C GLN A 5 -5.80 26.55 -5.28
N GLU A 6 -5.58 27.52 -4.39
CA GLU A 6 -4.44 28.43 -4.46
C GLU A 6 -3.12 27.68 -4.27
N ALA A 7 -3.05 26.78 -3.28
CA ALA A 7 -1.88 25.92 -3.06
C ALA A 7 -1.63 24.94 -4.22
N VAL A 8 -2.68 24.32 -4.77
CA VAL A 8 -2.58 23.42 -5.93
C VAL A 8 -2.05 24.16 -7.15
N THR A 9 -2.54 25.37 -7.41
CA THR A 9 -2.09 26.20 -8.54
C THR A 9 -0.65 26.65 -8.37
N ALA A 10 -0.23 27.00 -7.15
CA ALA A 10 1.15 27.38 -6.86
C ALA A 10 2.15 26.24 -7.07
N VAL A 11 1.73 24.98 -6.88
CA VAL A 11 2.60 23.79 -7.01
C VAL A 11 2.56 23.18 -8.40
N LEU A 12 1.38 23.04 -9.01
CA LEU A 12 1.17 22.30 -10.26
C LEU A 12 0.91 23.22 -11.47
N GLY A 13 0.74 24.53 -11.26
CA GLY A 13 0.31 25.46 -12.30
C GLY A 13 -1.19 25.35 -12.61
N GLU A 14 -1.63 26.01 -13.69
CA GLU A 14 -3.01 25.91 -14.15
C GLU A 14 -3.30 24.51 -14.69
N ILE A 15 -4.33 23.89 -14.11
CA ILE A 15 -4.83 22.59 -14.54
C ILE A 15 -5.88 22.74 -15.65
N ASN A 16 -5.89 21.80 -16.60
CA ASN A 16 -6.77 21.81 -17.76
C ASN A 16 -8.02 20.92 -17.62
N PHE A 17 -8.39 20.57 -16.38
CA PHE A 17 -9.54 19.72 -16.05
C PHE A 17 -10.26 20.26 -14.81
N ASP A 18 -11.52 19.86 -14.59
CA ASP A 18 -12.28 20.22 -13.38
C ASP A 18 -11.93 19.26 -12.22
N PRO A 19 -11.33 19.74 -11.12
CA PRO A 19 -11.05 18.93 -9.93
C PRO A 19 -12.29 18.31 -9.30
N ASN A 20 -13.43 19.01 -9.33
CA ASN A 20 -14.64 18.53 -8.69
C ASN A 20 -15.26 17.37 -9.48
N GLU A 21 -15.29 17.49 -10.80
CA GLU A 21 -15.71 16.40 -11.69
C GLU A 21 -14.81 15.18 -11.54
N LEU A 22 -13.49 15.39 -11.52
CA LEU A 22 -12.52 14.32 -11.31
C LEU A 22 -12.73 13.63 -9.95
N HIS A 23 -12.87 14.42 -8.88
CA HIS A 23 -13.11 13.90 -7.54
C HIS A 23 -14.42 13.08 -7.46
N ALA A 24 -15.51 13.58 -8.04
CA ALA A 24 -16.79 12.87 -8.09
C ALA A 24 -16.67 11.53 -8.84
N LYS A 25 -15.93 11.50 -9.96
CA LYS A 25 -15.65 10.27 -10.71
C LYS A 25 -14.89 9.25 -9.87
N TYR A 26 -13.84 9.66 -9.15
CA TYR A 26 -13.08 8.76 -8.28
C TYR A 26 -13.92 8.23 -7.11
N LEU A 27 -14.78 9.07 -6.52
CA LEU A 27 -15.73 8.62 -5.48
C LEU A 27 -16.67 7.53 -6.01
N SER A 28 -17.27 7.75 -7.18
CA SER A 28 -18.13 6.75 -7.82
C SER A 28 -17.40 5.43 -8.10
N GLU A 29 -16.14 5.49 -8.56
CA GLU A 29 -15.33 4.29 -8.80
C GLU A 29 -14.89 3.57 -7.52
N ARG A 30 -14.60 4.33 -6.46
CA ARG A 30 -14.27 3.81 -5.13
C ARG A 30 -15.47 3.06 -4.56
N ASP A 31 -16.64 3.68 -4.59
CA ASP A 31 -17.86 3.13 -3.99
C ASP A 31 -18.32 1.82 -4.66
N LYS A 32 -17.90 1.54 -5.90
CA LYS A 32 -18.10 0.24 -6.54
C LYS A 32 -17.32 -0.92 -5.91
N ARG A 33 -16.20 -0.63 -5.22
CA ARG A 33 -15.21 -1.62 -4.77
C ARG A 33 -15.00 -1.64 -3.27
N VAL A 34 -15.47 -0.61 -2.55
CA VAL A 34 -15.43 -0.61 -1.08
C VAL A 34 -16.35 -1.72 -0.58
N ARG A 35 -15.78 -2.63 0.20
CA ARG A 35 -16.50 -3.71 0.86
C ARG A 35 -16.58 -3.45 2.35
N ASP A 36 -17.66 -3.92 2.96
CA ASP A 36 -17.97 -3.81 4.38
C ASP A 36 -17.18 -4.80 5.25
N ASP A 37 -16.71 -5.90 4.67
CA ASP A 37 -15.85 -6.89 5.32
C ASP A 37 -14.35 -6.49 5.36
N HIS A 38 -13.98 -5.35 4.78
CA HIS A 38 -12.63 -4.77 4.87
C HIS A 38 -11.51 -5.80 4.60
N ASN A 39 -10.65 -6.09 5.58
CA ASN A 39 -9.54 -7.02 5.43
C ASN A 39 -9.98 -8.50 5.46
N GLU A 40 -11.16 -8.79 6.01
CA GLU A 40 -11.70 -10.15 6.10
C GLU A 40 -12.11 -10.72 4.73
N GLN A 41 -12.12 -9.88 3.70
CA GLN A 41 -12.30 -10.32 2.31
C GLN A 41 -11.19 -11.26 1.81
N TYR A 42 -10.03 -11.28 2.47
CA TYR A 42 -8.88 -12.08 2.11
C TYR A 42 -8.78 -13.34 2.95
N VAL A 43 -8.35 -14.43 2.32
CA VAL A 43 -8.03 -15.68 3.00
C VAL A 43 -6.56 -15.63 3.41
N GLU A 44 -6.27 -16.02 4.64
CA GLU A 44 -4.90 -16.15 5.13
C GLU A 44 -4.12 -17.16 4.28
N THR A 45 -2.87 -16.86 3.95
CA THR A 45 -1.95 -17.77 3.26
C THR A 45 -1.40 -18.83 4.23
N SER A 46 -2.31 -19.61 4.82
CA SER A 46 -2.01 -20.72 5.73
C SER A 46 -2.51 -22.05 5.14
N GLY A 47 -2.20 -23.17 5.82
CA GLY A 47 -2.59 -24.51 5.35
C GLY A 47 -2.06 -24.82 3.94
N GLU A 48 -2.95 -25.10 3.00
CA GLU A 48 -2.61 -25.43 1.60
C GLU A 48 -1.91 -24.28 0.85
N PHE A 49 -2.05 -23.04 1.33
CA PHE A 49 -1.43 -21.85 0.76
C PHE A 49 -0.12 -21.45 1.43
N ALA A 50 0.31 -22.15 2.49
CA ALA A 50 1.51 -21.79 3.25
C ALA A 50 2.78 -21.74 2.38
N LYS A 51 2.87 -22.58 1.35
CA LYS A 51 3.99 -22.60 0.39
C LYS A 51 4.22 -21.27 -0.35
N TYR A 52 3.24 -20.36 -0.35
CA TYR A 52 3.40 -19.04 -0.97
C TYR A 52 4.05 -18.01 -0.04
N LEU A 53 4.23 -18.35 1.24
CA LEU A 53 5.05 -17.56 2.17
C LEU A 53 6.54 -17.88 2.04
N ASP A 54 6.87 -19.04 1.49
CA ASP A 54 8.25 -19.48 1.29
C ASP A 54 8.87 -18.78 0.07
N ASP A 55 10.16 -18.45 0.14
CA ASP A 55 10.92 -17.97 -1.02
C ASP A 55 11.19 -19.13 -1.99
N PRO A 56 10.64 -19.12 -3.22
CA PRO A 56 10.85 -20.21 -4.17
C PRO A 56 12.19 -20.12 -4.91
N TYR A 57 12.92 -19.02 -4.77
CA TYR A 57 14.14 -18.74 -5.53
C TYR A 57 15.41 -18.94 -4.74
N GLU A 58 15.36 -18.77 -3.42
CA GLU A 58 16.50 -18.95 -2.53
C GLU A 58 16.36 -20.20 -1.67
N ALA A 59 17.42 -21.00 -1.61
CA ALA A 59 17.45 -22.13 -0.69
C ALA A 59 17.79 -21.63 0.71
N SER A 60 17.17 -22.23 1.74
CA SER A 60 17.58 -21.95 3.12
C SER A 60 19.05 -22.35 3.31
N VAL A 61 19.86 -21.42 3.84
CA VAL A 61 21.27 -21.64 4.15
C VAL A 61 21.43 -21.78 5.66
N GLU A 62 21.98 -22.91 6.09
CA GLU A 62 22.36 -23.15 7.49
C GLU A 62 23.43 -22.14 7.94
N ARG A 63 23.14 -21.39 9.00
CA ARG A 63 24.05 -20.42 9.62
C ARG A 63 23.82 -20.38 11.13
N GLU A 64 24.88 -20.09 11.88
CA GLU A 64 24.77 -19.91 13.33
C GLU A 64 23.86 -18.73 13.69
N PRO A 65 23.04 -18.84 14.76
CA PRO A 65 22.23 -17.74 15.24
C PRO A 65 23.09 -16.59 15.74
N LEU A 66 22.58 -15.37 15.57
CA LEU A 66 23.20 -14.12 15.99
C LEU A 66 22.59 -13.68 17.34
N PHE A 67 23.45 -13.27 18.29
CA PHE A 67 23.08 -12.84 19.65
C PHE A 67 23.79 -11.53 20.06
N ASP A 68 24.26 -10.78 19.07
CA ASP A 68 25.02 -9.55 19.20
C ASP A 68 24.15 -8.33 19.53
N GLU A 69 24.76 -7.38 20.24
CA GLU A 69 24.17 -6.07 20.50
C GLU A 69 24.62 -5.09 19.41
N VAL A 70 23.66 -4.42 18.77
CA VAL A 70 23.91 -3.46 17.69
C VAL A 70 23.33 -2.09 18.04
N GLU A 71 24.04 -1.02 17.68
CA GLU A 71 23.57 0.36 17.90
C GLU A 71 22.43 0.72 16.94
N ILE A 72 22.47 0.17 15.71
CA ILE A 72 21.47 0.40 14.67
C ILE A 72 21.20 -0.93 13.95
N VAL A 73 19.92 -1.26 13.80
CA VAL A 73 19.45 -2.38 12.96
C VAL A 73 18.63 -1.84 11.80
N ILE A 74 18.89 -2.36 10.60
CA ILE A 74 18.08 -2.07 9.41
C ILE A 74 17.32 -3.35 9.08
N ILE A 75 15.98 -3.25 9.12
CA ILE A 75 15.08 -4.32 8.71
C ILE A 75 14.55 -3.92 7.33
N GLY A 76 14.82 -4.76 6.34
CA GLY A 76 14.39 -4.56 4.96
C GLY A 76 12.88 -4.53 4.81
#